data_AF-A0A1Q3LGD8-F1
#
_entry.id   AF-A0A1Q3LGD8-F1
#
_cell.length_a   1.000
_cell.length_b   1.000
_cell.length_c   1.000
_cell.angle_alpha   90.00
_cell.angle_beta   90.00
_cell.angle_gamma   90.00
#
_symmetry.space_group_name_H-M   'P 1'
#
loop_
_entity.id
_entity.type
_entity.pdbx_description
1 polymer ?
#
loop_
_entity_poly.entity_id
_entity_poly.type
_entity_poly.pdbx_seq_one_letter_code
_entity_poly.pdbx_strand_id
1 'polypeptide(L)' 'MSTTTIREFDGGRCVELSSGPDFIVLEAGDHCFAFDRGIFIRAVERALGAVLLESGLVLE' A
#
# COMPACT_ATOMS: atom_id res chain seq x y z
N MET A 1 16.38 12.28 -0.10
CA MET A 1 15.51 11.16 0.33
C MET A 1 14.65 10.79 -0.87
N SER A 2 14.68 9.53 -1.30
CA SER A 2 13.90 9.08 -2.46
C SER A 2 12.48 8.75 -2.03
N THR A 3 11.49 9.39 -2.63
CA THR A 3 10.08 9.00 -2.52
C THR A 3 9.74 8.10 -3.69
N THR A 4 8.99 7.02 -3.42
CA THR A 4 8.42 6.17 -4.47
C THR A 4 6.95 6.50 -4.58
N THR A 5 6.46 6.68 -5.80
CA THR A 5 5.05 6.96 -6.09
C THR A 5 4.52 5.92 -7.06
N ILE A 6 3.41 5.28 -6.70
CA ILE A 6 2.65 4.37 -7.55
C ILE A 6 1.33 5.07 -7.86
N ARG A 7 0.92 5.06 -9.13
CA ARG A 7 -0.36 5.60 -9.57
C ARG A 7 -1.13 4.52 -10.30
N GLU A 8 -2.37 4.31 -9.90
CA GLU A 8 -3.30 3.43 -10.60
C GLU A 8 -4.56 4.21 -10.99
N PHE A 9 -5.09 3.91 -12.17
CA PHE A 9 -6.34 4.46 -12.66
C PHE A 9 -7.35 3.34 -12.77
N ASP A 10 -8.33 3.31 -11.85
CA ASP A 10 -9.45 2.36 -11.90
C ASP A 10 -10.77 3.12 -12.12
N GLY A 11 -11.39 2.87 -13.28
CA GLY A 11 -12.73 3.41 -13.61
C GLY A 11 -12.87 4.94 -13.52
N GLY A 12 -11.79 5.70 -13.69
CA GLY A 12 -11.76 7.17 -13.60
C GLY A 12 -11.35 7.73 -12.23
N ARG A 13 -11.01 6.88 -11.25
CA ARG A 13 -10.42 7.31 -9.98
C ARG A 13 -8.91 7.13 -10.03
N CYS A 14 -8.18 8.21 -9.82
CA CYS A 14 -6.73 8.16 -9.60
C CYS A 14 -6.48 7.76 -8.15
N VAL A 15 -5.74 6.69 -7.96
CA VAL A 15 -5.20 6.30 -6.66
C VAL A 15 -3.70 6.52 -6.69
N GLU A 16 -3.21 7.46 -5.89
CA GLU A 16 -1.77 7.72 -5.72
C GLU A 16 -1.30 7.18 -4.38
N LEU A 17 -0.24 6.38 -4.40
CA LEU A 17 0.41 5.83 -3.22
C LEU A 17 1.85 6.35 -3.19
N SER A 18 2.17 7.20 -2.22
CA SER A 18 3.50 7.79 -2.07
C SER A 18 4.11 7.43 -0.72
N SER A 19 5.42 7.23 -0.65
CA SER A 19 6.10 6.86 0.60
C SER A 19 7.35 7.69 0.85
N GLY A 20 7.51 8.12 2.11
CA GLY A 20 8.74 8.67 2.66
C GLY A 20 9.44 7.69 3.61
N PRO A 21 10.47 8.14 4.36
CA PRO A 21 11.19 7.30 5.31
C PRO A 21 10.31 6.77 6.44
N ASP A 22 9.37 7.59 6.92
CA ASP A 22 8.56 7.28 8.11
C ASP A 22 7.06 7.24 7.83
N PHE A 23 6.63 7.55 6.61
CA PHE A 23 5.22 7.66 6.27
C PHE A 23 4.86 7.04 4.92
N ILE A 24 3.58 6.71 4.77
CA ILE A 24 2.92 6.36 3.51
C ILE A 24 1.66 7.21 3.38
N VAL A 25 1.45 7.80 2.20
CA VAL A 25 0.23 8.55 1.85
C VAL A 25 -0.51 7.83 0.73
N LEU A 26 -1.81 7.69 0.90
CA LEU A 26 -2.75 7.21 -0.10
C LEU A 26 -3.72 8.33 -0.44
N GLU A 27 -3.72 8.75 -1.70
CA GLU A 27 -4.70 9.68 -2.26
C GLU A 27 -5.67 8.89 -3.14
N ALA A 28 -6.97 9.01 -2.88
CA ALA A 28 -8.01 8.31 -3.64
C ALA A 28 -9.17 9.29 -3.91
N GLY A 29 -9.19 9.86 -5.11
CA GLY A 29 -10.10 10.97 -5.42
C GLY A 29 -9.81 12.17 -4.52
N ASP A 30 -10.83 12.66 -3.80
CA ASP A 30 -10.71 13.82 -2.90
C ASP A 30 -10.30 13.44 -1.46
N HIS A 31 -9.94 12.18 -1.23
CA HIS A 31 -9.52 11.70 0.09
C HIS A 31 -8.01 11.49 0.17
N CYS A 32 -7.42 11.94 1.28
CA CYS A 32 -6.01 11.74 1.59
C CYS A 32 -5.89 11.01 2.94
N PHE A 33 -5.16 9.91 2.95
CA PHE A 33 -4.89 9.10 4.14
C PHE A 33 -3.38 9.02 4.36
N ALA A 34 -2.93 9.29 5.59
CA ALA A 34 -1.52 9.19 5.97
C ALA A 34 -1.33 8.13 7.05
N PHE A 35 -0.30 7.32 6.90
CA PHE A 35 0.01 6.21 7.78
C PHE A 35 1.47 6.27 8.23
N ASP A 36 1.73 5.82 9.46
CA ASP A 36 3.08 5.41 9.86
C ASP A 36 3.54 4.25 8.98
N ARG A 37 4.74 4.39 8.40
CA ARG A 37 5.27 3.42 7.42
C ARG A 37 5.43 2.03 8.03
N GLY A 38 5.90 1.94 9.26
CA GLY A 38 6.15 0.66 9.93
C GLY A 38 4.85 -0.09 10.21
N ILE A 39 3.80 0.62 10.62
CA ILE A 39 2.47 0.05 10.84
C ILE A 39 1.85 -0.42 9.52
N PHE A 40 1.91 0.41 8.47
CA PHE A 40 1.34 0.06 7.17
C PHE A 40 1.99 -1.20 6.57
N ILE A 41 3.32 -1.28 6.56
CA ILE A 41 4.04 -2.45 6.02
C ILE A 41 3.64 -3.72 6.76
N ARG A 42 3.61 -3.70 8.10
CA ARG A 42 3.19 -4.88 8.88
C ARG A 42 1.75 -5.30 8.58
N ALA A 43 0.85 -4.36 8.31
CA ALA A 43 -0.52 -4.67 7.93
C ALA A 43 -0.59 -5.33 6.55
N VAL A 44 0.16 -4.79 5.57
CA VAL A 44 0.24 -5.36 4.22
C VAL A 44 0.87 -6.75 4.23
N GLU A 45 1.97 -6.95 4.95
CA GLU A 45 2.64 -8.27 5.07
C GLU A 45 1.68 -9.32 5.66
N ARG A 46 0.90 -8.95 6.68
CA ARG A 46 -0.11 -9.84 7.26
C ARG A 46 -1.23 -10.17 6.28
N ALA A 47 -1.75 -9.17 5.56
CA ALA A 47 -2.79 -9.37 4.57
C ALA A 47 -2.30 -10.26 3.42
N LEU A 48 -1.09 -10.01 2.91
CA LEU A 48 -0.48 -10.82 1.87
C LEU A 48 -0.22 -12.26 2.35
N GLY A 49 0.28 -12.44 3.57
CA GLY A 49 0.45 -13.76 4.17
C GLY A 49 -0.87 -14.54 4.26
N ALA A 50 -1.96 -13.87 4.62
CA ALA A 50 -3.29 -14.48 4.62
C ALA A 50 -3.73 -14.89 3.20
N VAL A 51 -3.59 -14.00 2.21
CA VAL A 51 -3.94 -14.29 0.81
C VAL A 51 -3.12 -15.46 0.25
N LEU A 52 -1.83 -15.53 0.56
CA LEU A 52 -0.94 -16.59 0.11
C LEU A 52 -1.32 -17.94 0.73
N LEU A 53 -1.64 -17.96 2.03
CA LEU A 53 -2.17 -19.14 2.72
C LEU A 53 -3.49 -19.62 2.11
N GLU A 54 -4.41 -18.70 1.82
CA GLU A 54 -5.70 -19.01 1.17
C GLU A 54 -5.54 -19.50 -0.27
N SER A 55 -4.51 -19.00 -0.97
CA SER A 55 -4.22 -19.36 -2.37
C SER A 55 -3.35 -20.61 -2.52
N GLY A 56 -2.90 -21.23 -1.43
CA GLY A 56 -2.01 -22.40 -1.44
C GLY A 56 -0.60 -22.12 -1.97
N LEU A 57 -0.22 -20.85 -2.13
CA LEU A 57 1.10 -20.41 -2.56
C LEU A 57 1.96 -20.20 -1.31
N VAL A 58 2.68 -21.25 -0.90
CA VAL A 58 3.69 -21.15 0.16
C VAL A 58 4.94 -20.53 -0.46
N LEU A 59 5.39 -19.39 0.07
CA LEU A 59 6.72 -18.86 -0.24
C LEU A 59 7.75 -19.75 0.48
N GLU A 60 8.34 -20.70 -0.24
CA GLU A 60 9.58 -21.38 0.18
C GLU A 60 10.81 -20.47 0.03
#